data_AF-A0A9X1LKG2-F1
#
_entry.id   AF-A0A9X1LKG2-F1
#
_cell.length_a   1.000
_cell.length_b   1.000
_cell.length_c   1.000
_cell.angle_alpha   90.00
_cell.angle_beta   90.00
_cell.angle_gamma   90.00
#
_symmetry.space_group_name_H-M   'P 1'
#
loop_
_entity.id
_entity.type
_entity.pdbx_description
1 polymer ?
#
loop_
_entity_poly.entity_id
_entity_poly.type
_entity_poly.pdbx_seq_one_letter_code
_entity_poly.pdbx_strand_id
1 'polypeptide(L)'
;MKSFKNHFRFFAPFISLVFLLQSCSIYYKDNLSPREAVETERKVRVTTNQDEKLIFNKLEENTGSFYGLTKKNSGTSKKLQKMGINGSAQGPLYSFGLETLKIKEVHAKNYTASTLATIGISFIGLVAVTVAIVGIALSDGFFDGDSLWAY
;
A
#
# COMPACT_ATOMS: atom_id res chain seq x y z
N MET A 1 -26.33 -21.60 18.84
CA MET A 1 -24.97 -21.84 18.28
C MET A 1 -24.91 -22.15 16.78
N LYS A 2 -25.95 -22.70 16.12
CA LYS A 2 -25.91 -23.00 14.67
C LYS A 2 -25.87 -21.74 13.78
N SER A 3 -26.64 -20.70 14.13
CA SER A 3 -26.68 -19.45 13.34
C SER A 3 -25.32 -18.72 13.32
N PHE A 4 -24.62 -18.65 14.46
CA PHE A 4 -23.29 -18.04 14.55
C PHE A 4 -22.23 -18.71 13.65
N LYS A 5 -22.26 -20.05 13.51
CA LYS A 5 -21.34 -20.78 12.62
C LYS A 5 -21.58 -20.46 11.13
N ASN A 6 -22.83 -20.27 10.73
CA ASN A 6 -23.16 -19.91 9.34
C ASN A 6 -22.73 -18.48 9.01
N HIS A 7 -22.91 -17.55 9.96
CA HIS A 7 -22.47 -16.17 9.82
C HIS A 7 -20.94 -16.07 9.70
N PHE A 8 -20.20 -16.73 10.58
CA PHE A 8 -18.73 -16.72 10.54
C PHE A 8 -18.15 -17.27 9.23
N ARG A 9 -18.80 -18.29 8.65
CA ARG A 9 -18.39 -18.88 7.36
C ARG A 9 -18.51 -17.91 6.18
N PHE A 10 -19.44 -16.96 6.23
CA PHE A 10 -19.61 -15.93 5.20
C PHE A 10 -18.68 -14.72 5.44
N PHE A 11 -18.43 -14.36 6.70
CA PHE A 11 -17.58 -13.21 7.06
C PHE A 11 -16.08 -13.48 6.90
N ALA A 12 -15.61 -14.69 7.18
CA ALA A 12 -14.20 -15.06 7.09
C ALA A 12 -13.55 -14.72 5.71
N PRO A 13 -14.15 -15.10 4.55
CA PRO A 13 -13.57 -14.74 3.26
C PRO A 13 -13.62 -13.22 2.98
N PHE A 14 -14.68 -12.54 3.42
CA PHE A 14 -14.82 -11.10 3.21
C PHE A 14 -13.78 -10.28 3.99
N ILE A 15 -13.59 -10.61 5.27
CA ILE A 15 -12.59 -9.97 6.13
C ILE A 15 -11.18 -10.22 5.56
N SER A 16 -10.90 -11.44 5.12
CA SER A 16 -9.64 -11.78 4.45
C SER A 16 -9.40 -10.91 3.21
N LEU A 17 -10.43 -10.71 2.38
CA LEU A 17 -10.35 -9.86 1.19
C LEU A 17 -10.05 -8.40 1.54
N VAL A 18 -10.68 -7.84 2.58
CA VAL A 18 -10.41 -6.47 3.05
C VAL A 18 -8.97 -6.31 3.51
N PHE A 19 -8.44 -7.27 4.28
CA PHE A 19 -7.03 -7.24 4.70
C PHE A 19 -6.06 -7.29 3.52
N LEU A 20 -6.37 -8.04 2.46
CA LEU A 20 -5.55 -8.11 1.25
C LEU A 20 -5.54 -6.80 0.45
N LEU A 21 -6.62 -6.02 0.52
CA LEU A 21 -6.76 -4.75 -0.21
C LEU A 21 -6.06 -3.57 0.45
N GLN A 22 -5.50 -3.70 1.66
CA GLN A 22 -4.87 -2.59 2.38
C GLN A 22 -3.52 -2.11 1.78
N SER A 23 -2.97 -2.80 0.79
CA SER A 23 -1.64 -2.53 0.22
C SER A 23 -1.62 -1.47 -0.90
N CYS A 24 -2.70 -0.70 -1.08
CA CYS A 24 -2.73 0.37 -2.09
C CYS A 24 -1.69 1.46 -1.82
N SER A 25 -0.90 1.82 -2.83
CA SER A 25 0.04 2.94 -2.79
C SER A 25 -0.19 3.86 -3.97
N ILE A 26 -0.56 5.10 -3.69
CA ILE A 26 -0.84 6.16 -4.65
C ILE A 26 0.38 7.09 -4.70
N TYR A 27 0.74 7.48 -5.93
CA TYR A 27 1.84 8.38 -6.22
C TYR A 27 1.26 9.67 -6.82
N TYR A 28 1.98 10.79 -6.65
CA TYR A 28 1.63 12.02 -7.36
C TYR A 28 1.69 11.78 -8.87
N LYS A 29 0.85 12.50 -9.61
CA LYS A 29 0.87 12.50 -11.09
C LYS A 29 2.00 13.37 -11.64
N ASP A 30 2.44 14.34 -10.85
CA ASP A 30 3.46 15.29 -11.24
C ASP A 30 4.82 14.61 -11.30
N ASN A 31 5.53 14.87 -12.39
CA ASN A 31 6.90 14.44 -12.59
C ASN A 31 7.83 15.38 -11.82
N LEU A 32 8.59 14.85 -10.88
CA LEU A 32 9.56 15.60 -10.10
C LEU A 32 10.93 15.53 -10.75
N SER A 33 11.71 16.59 -10.63
CA SER A 33 13.14 16.50 -10.92
C SER A 33 13.84 15.61 -9.89
N PRO A 34 15.00 14.99 -10.23
CA PRO A 34 15.78 14.23 -9.27
C PRO A 34 16.12 15.01 -8.00
N ARG A 35 16.35 16.32 -8.13
CA ARG A 35 16.67 17.21 -7.00
C ARG A 35 15.48 17.43 -6.08
N GLU A 36 14.32 17.78 -6.62
CA GLU A 36 13.09 17.90 -5.83
C GLU A 36 12.71 16.57 -5.15
N ALA A 37 12.98 15.45 -5.82
CA ALA A 37 12.73 14.13 -5.27
C ALA A 37 13.66 13.76 -4.09
N VAL A 38 14.88 14.31 -4.05
CA VAL A 38 15.77 14.24 -2.87
C VAL A 38 15.18 15.06 -1.72
N GLU A 39 14.77 16.30 -1.98
CA GLU A 39 14.19 17.20 -0.97
C GLU A 39 12.89 16.67 -0.35
N THR A 40 12.15 15.84 -1.09
CA THR A 40 10.89 15.30 -0.58
C THR A 40 11.13 14.34 0.59
N GLU A 41 12.27 13.65 0.65
CA GLU A 41 12.58 12.57 1.62
C GLU A 41 11.51 11.44 1.68
N ARG A 42 10.74 11.26 0.61
CA ARG A 42 9.67 10.26 0.53
C ARG A 42 10.07 9.06 -0.31
N LYS A 43 9.24 8.00 -0.26
CA LYS A 43 9.31 6.90 -1.23
C LYS A 43 9.09 7.45 -2.63
N VAL A 44 9.95 7.06 -3.56
CA VAL A 44 9.92 7.54 -4.94
C VAL A 44 9.80 6.36 -5.89
N ARG A 45 8.94 6.49 -6.90
CA ARG A 45 8.89 5.59 -8.05
C ARG A 45 9.63 6.25 -9.19
N VAL A 46 10.68 5.59 -9.66
CA VAL A 46 11.44 5.98 -10.84
C VAL A 46 11.03 5.05 -11.97
N THR A 47 10.62 5.61 -13.09
CA THR A 47 10.35 4.89 -14.33
C THR A 47 11.52 5.11 -15.26
N THR A 48 12.16 4.03 -15.73
CA THR A 48 13.23 4.11 -16.72
C THR A 48 12.65 4.26 -18.14
N ASN A 49 13.49 4.61 -19.11
CA ASN A 49 13.09 4.66 -20.52
C ASN A 49 12.70 3.28 -21.10
N GLN A 50 13.01 2.20 -20.40
CA GLN A 50 12.55 0.84 -20.72
C GLN A 50 11.19 0.52 -20.08
N ASP A 51 10.49 1.54 -19.59
CA ASP A 51 9.23 1.47 -18.83
C ASP A 51 9.31 0.58 -17.58
N GLU A 52 10.53 0.35 -17.08
CA GLU A 52 10.72 -0.38 -15.83
C GLU A 52 10.50 0.52 -14.63
N LYS A 53 9.62 0.06 -13.73
CA LYS A 53 9.27 0.76 -12.50
C LYS A 53 10.17 0.26 -11.37
N LEU A 54 10.97 1.19 -10.84
CA LEU A 54 11.88 1.01 -9.72
C LEU A 54 11.37 1.82 -8.53
N ILE A 55 11.24 1.19 -7.36
CA ILE A 55 10.75 1.85 -6.16
C ILE A 55 11.90 2.01 -5.17
N PHE A 56 12.22 3.26 -4.86
CA PHE A 56 13.21 3.65 -3.89
C PHE A 56 12.54 4.15 -2.61
N ASN A 57 13.20 3.91 -1.48
CA ASN A 57 12.77 4.38 -0.18
C ASN A 57 12.91 5.89 -0.04
N LYS A 58 14.01 6.43 -0.57
CA LYS A 58 14.32 7.84 -0.70
C LYS A 58 15.42 8.01 -1.75
N LEU A 59 15.58 9.23 -2.25
CA LEU A 59 16.73 9.63 -3.04
C LEU A 59 17.67 10.47 -2.17
N GLU A 60 18.97 10.35 -2.40
CA GLU A 60 19.99 11.18 -1.76
C GLU A 60 20.92 11.74 -2.84
N GLU A 61 21.38 12.98 -2.63
CA GLU A 61 22.43 13.59 -3.42
C GLU A 61 23.73 13.56 -2.60
N ASN A 62 24.78 12.96 -3.15
CA ASN A 62 26.10 12.98 -2.53
C ASN A 62 27.15 13.38 -3.57
N THR A 63 27.90 14.43 -3.28
CA THR A 63 29.01 14.92 -4.13
C THR A 63 28.57 15.20 -5.59
N GLY A 64 27.33 15.68 -5.78
CA GLY A 64 26.76 15.98 -7.10
C GLY A 64 26.22 14.78 -7.88
N SER A 65 26.30 13.57 -7.32
CA SER A 65 25.69 12.35 -7.87
C SER A 65 24.42 11.97 -7.12
N PHE A 66 23.43 11.47 -7.85
CA PHE A 66 22.14 11.06 -7.30
C PHE A 66 22.12 9.56 -7.02
N TYR A 67 21.71 9.19 -5.80
CA TYR A 67 21.64 7.82 -5.34
C TYR A 67 20.21 7.46 -4.94
N GLY A 68 19.74 6.30 -5.41
CA GLY A 68 18.50 5.70 -4.98
C GLY A 68 18.73 4.72 -3.83
N LEU A 69 18.12 4.97 -2.68
CA LEU A 69 18.22 4.09 -1.52
C LEU A 69 17.07 3.09 -1.48
N THR A 70 17.37 1.80 -1.31
CA THR A 70 16.35 0.76 -1.17
C THR A 70 16.82 -0.36 -0.24
N LYS A 71 15.90 -1.17 0.27
CA LYS A 71 16.27 -2.31 1.12
C LYS A 71 16.97 -3.40 0.29
N LYS A 72 17.95 -4.10 0.87
CA LYS A 72 18.70 -5.19 0.21
C LYS A 72 17.80 -6.23 -0.48
N ASN A 73 16.73 -6.65 0.19
CA ASN A 73 15.81 -7.69 -0.30
C ASN A 73 14.57 -7.11 -1.04
N SER A 74 14.60 -5.84 -1.44
CA SER A 74 13.49 -5.25 -2.21
C SER A 74 13.47 -5.78 -3.63
N GLY A 75 12.29 -5.75 -4.27
CA GLY A 75 12.17 -6.09 -5.69
C GLY A 75 13.05 -5.20 -6.58
N THR A 76 13.17 -3.92 -6.23
CA THR A 76 14.06 -2.95 -6.90
C THR A 76 15.53 -3.35 -6.81
N SER A 77 16.01 -3.69 -5.61
CA SER A 77 17.40 -4.13 -5.39
C SER A 77 17.74 -5.37 -6.23
N LYS A 78 16.83 -6.36 -6.27
CA LYS A 78 17.01 -7.57 -7.08
C LYS A 78 17.03 -7.26 -8.58
N LYS A 79 16.19 -6.34 -9.05
CA LYS A 79 16.18 -5.90 -10.46
C LYS A 79 17.47 -5.20 -10.85
N LEU A 80 17.92 -4.25 -10.03
CA LEU A 80 19.16 -3.50 -10.28
C LEU A 80 20.39 -4.42 -10.31
N GLN A 81 20.47 -5.38 -9.38
CA GLN A 81 21.55 -6.38 -9.38
C GLN A 81 21.51 -7.27 -10.64
N LYS A 82 20.32 -7.64 -11.12
CA LYS A 82 20.17 -8.37 -12.39
C LYS A 82 20.61 -7.57 -13.62
N MET A 83 20.56 -6.25 -13.55
CA MET A 83 21.05 -5.33 -14.59
C MET A 83 22.56 -5.07 -14.48
N GLY A 84 23.25 -5.69 -13.52
CA GLY A 84 24.67 -5.47 -13.26
C GLY A 84 24.98 -4.21 -12.45
N ILE A 85 23.96 -3.54 -11.89
CA ILE A 85 24.15 -2.37 -11.04
C ILE A 85 24.34 -2.86 -9.61
N ASN A 86 25.59 -2.80 -9.14
CA ASN A 86 25.93 -3.13 -7.76
C ASN A 86 25.59 -1.96 -6.84
N GLY A 87 24.78 -2.25 -5.83
CA GLY A 87 24.49 -1.28 -4.77
C GLY A 87 25.57 -1.31 -3.70
N SER A 88 25.87 -0.15 -3.12
CA SER A 88 26.75 -0.03 -1.96
C SER A 88 25.93 -0.09 -0.67
N ALA A 89 26.44 -0.77 0.35
CA ALA A 89 25.75 -0.84 1.64
C ALA A 89 25.92 0.50 2.39
N GLN A 90 24.80 1.16 2.67
CA GLN A 90 24.73 2.35 3.54
C GLN A 90 23.82 2.02 4.73
N GLY A 91 24.41 1.40 5.75
CA GLY A 91 23.70 0.95 6.94
C GLY A 91 22.60 -0.08 6.61
N PRO A 92 21.33 0.17 6.99
CA PRO A 92 20.22 -0.76 6.72
C PRO A 92 19.72 -0.72 5.26
N LEU A 93 20.20 0.23 4.46
CA LEU A 93 19.78 0.43 3.07
C LEU A 93 20.96 0.22 2.12
N TYR A 94 20.64 -0.03 0.85
CA TYR A 94 21.59 -0.12 -0.25
C TYR A 94 21.39 1.10 -1.13
N SER A 95 22.47 1.82 -1.42
CA SER A 95 22.48 2.93 -2.36
C SER A 95 22.85 2.42 -3.75
N PHE A 96 22.12 2.88 -4.76
CA PHE A 96 22.36 2.57 -6.16
C PHE A 96 22.54 3.89 -6.91
N GLY A 97 23.64 4.03 -7.64
CA GLY A 97 23.90 5.21 -8.48
C GLY A 97 22.85 5.32 -9.57
N LEU A 98 22.19 6.47 -9.64
CA LEU A 98 21.14 6.72 -10.63
C LEU A 98 21.71 7.26 -11.95
N GLU A 99 22.97 7.72 -11.98
CA GLU A 99 23.61 8.26 -13.19
C GLU A 99 23.64 7.27 -14.37
N THR A 100 23.67 5.96 -14.08
CA THR A 100 23.69 4.92 -15.11
C THR A 100 22.30 4.57 -15.64
N LEU A 101 21.25 5.02 -14.96
CA LEU A 101 19.87 4.72 -15.33
C LEU A 101 19.34 5.86 -16.21
N LYS A 102 18.85 5.51 -17.39
CA LYS A 102 18.11 6.45 -18.23
C LYS A 102 16.72 6.66 -17.63
N ILE A 103 16.59 7.62 -16.72
CA ILE A 103 15.34 7.97 -16.06
C ILE A 103 14.42 8.70 -17.05
N LYS A 104 13.15 8.29 -17.08
CA LYS A 104 12.08 8.95 -17.84
C LYS A 104 11.26 9.84 -16.92
N GLU A 105 10.80 9.28 -15.81
CA GLU A 105 9.89 9.95 -14.87
C GLU A 105 10.19 9.56 -13.43
N VAL A 106 9.91 10.49 -12.51
CA VAL A 106 10.13 10.34 -11.06
C VAL A 106 8.89 10.83 -10.33
N HIS A 107 8.18 9.94 -9.64
CA HIS A 107 6.97 10.27 -8.90
C HIS A 107 7.15 10.01 -7.40
N ALA A 108 6.90 11.01 -6.56
CA ALA A 108 6.88 10.82 -5.11
C ALA A 108 5.58 10.12 -4.66
N LYS A 109 5.68 9.31 -3.61
CA LYS A 109 4.52 8.69 -2.98
C LYS A 109 3.66 9.76 -2.30
N ASN A 110 2.36 9.75 -2.58
CA ASN A 110 1.39 10.54 -1.86
C ASN A 110 0.88 9.73 -0.66
N TYR A 111 1.47 9.96 0.52
CA TYR A 111 1.07 9.26 1.74
C TYR A 111 -0.37 9.56 2.12
N THR A 112 -0.81 10.81 2.03
CA THR A 112 -2.17 11.23 2.40
C THR A 112 -3.21 10.53 1.53
N ALA A 113 -3.07 10.58 0.21
CA ALA A 113 -3.99 9.92 -0.71
C ALA A 113 -3.96 8.39 -0.56
N SER A 114 -2.76 7.81 -0.38
CA SER A 114 -2.62 6.36 -0.15
C SER A 114 -3.37 5.91 1.10
N THR A 115 -3.17 6.63 2.21
CA THR A 115 -3.82 6.33 3.49
C THR A 115 -5.33 6.52 3.39
N LEU A 116 -5.79 7.62 2.80
CA LEU A 116 -7.22 7.90 2.65
C LEU A 116 -7.91 6.84 1.79
N ALA A 117 -7.28 6.40 0.69
CA ALA A 117 -7.83 5.33 -0.15
C ALA A 117 -7.92 4.00 0.61
N THR A 118 -6.87 3.61 1.34
CA THR A 118 -6.87 2.39 2.14
C THR A 118 -7.94 2.41 3.24
N ILE A 119 -8.07 3.53 3.96
CA ILE A 119 -9.08 3.70 5.00
C ILE A 119 -10.48 3.72 4.39
N GLY A 120 -10.68 4.46 3.29
CA GLY A 120 -11.97 4.59 2.62
C GLY A 120 -12.52 3.24 2.15
N ILE A 121 -11.69 2.41 1.50
CA ILE A 121 -12.07 1.06 1.07
C ILE A 121 -12.45 0.19 2.27
N SER A 122 -11.67 0.26 3.36
CA SER A 122 -11.92 -0.52 4.57
C SER A 122 -13.24 -0.11 5.24
N PHE A 123 -13.53 1.18 5.28
CA PHE A 123 -14.75 1.72 5.91
C PHE A 123 -16.01 1.35 5.12
N ILE A 124 -15.97 1.45 3.79
CA ILE A 124 -17.08 1.01 2.92
C ILE A 124 -17.36 -0.49 3.11
N GLY A 125 -16.30 -1.31 3.14
CA GLY A 125 -16.44 -2.74 3.39
C GLY A 125 -17.07 -3.07 4.74
N LEU A 126 -16.69 -2.33 5.79
CA LEU A 126 -17.28 -2.48 7.13
C LEU A 126 -18.76 -2.12 7.15
N VAL A 127 -19.15 -0.99 6.54
CA VAL A 127 -20.55 -0.53 6.49
C VAL A 127 -21.43 -1.52 5.72
N ALA A 128 -20.94 -2.05 4.59
CA ALA A 128 -21.68 -3.06 3.84
C ALA A 128 -21.94 -4.32 4.68
N VAL A 129 -20.95 -4.74 5.47
CA VAL A 129 -21.07 -5.87 6.39
C VAL A 129 -22.07 -5.59 7.51
N THR A 130 -22.00 -4.43 8.15
CA THR A 130 -22.93 -4.10 9.24
C THR A 130 -24.36 -3.98 8.75
N VAL A 131 -24.60 -3.36 7.60
CA VAL A 131 -25.93 -3.30 6.97
C VAL A 131 -26.46 -4.70 6.67
N ALA A 132 -25.63 -5.59 6.13
CA ALA A 132 -26.03 -6.98 5.89
C ALA A 132 -26.39 -7.72 7.20
N ILE A 133 -25.62 -7.52 8.28
CA ILE A 133 -25.91 -8.11 9.59
C ILE A 133 -27.24 -7.59 10.14
N VAL A 134 -27.47 -6.28 10.11
CA VAL A 134 -28.71 -5.68 10.60
C VAL A 134 -29.89 -6.16 9.76
N GLY A 135 -29.76 -6.23 8.44
CA GLY A 135 -30.80 -6.75 7.55
C GLY A 135 -31.20 -8.19 7.87
N ILE A 136 -30.22 -9.08 8.10
CA ILE A 136 -30.48 -10.47 8.49
C ILE A 136 -31.09 -10.55 9.89
N ALA A 137 -30.59 -9.79 10.86
CA ALA A 137 -31.14 -9.78 12.22
C ALA A 137 -32.59 -9.30 12.27
N LEU A 138 -32.95 -8.33 11.43
CA LEU A 138 -34.33 -7.85 11.28
C LEU A 138 -35.22 -8.84 10.51
N SER A 139 -34.69 -9.56 9.52
CA SER A 139 -35.48 -10.57 8.78
C SER A 139 -35.73 -11.85 9.57
N ASP A 140 -34.82 -12.20 10.49
CA ASP A 140 -34.90 -13.41 11.32
C ASP A 140 -35.64 -13.20 12.65
N GLY A 141 -36.21 -12.01 12.90
CA GLY A 141 -36.98 -11.72 14.14
C GLY A 141 -36.13 -11.69 15.41
N PHE A 142 -34.81 -11.47 15.32
CA PHE A 142 -33.89 -11.56 16.46
C PHE A 142 -34.14 -10.49 17.55
N PHE A 143 -34.87 -9.41 17.24
CA PHE A 143 -35.27 -8.35 18.16
C PHE A 143 -36.76 -8.37 18.53
N ASP A 144 -37.53 -9.40 18.13
CA ASP A 144 -38.90 -9.57 18.62
C ASP A 144 -38.84 -9.92 20.12
N GLY A 145 -39.03 -8.88 20.93
CA GLY A 145 -38.98 -8.93 22.37
C GLY A 145 -40.18 -9.64 22.96
N ASP A 146 -40.09 -10.96 23.11
CA ASP A 146 -41.00 -11.75 23.95
C ASP A 146 -40.22 -12.39 25.11
N SER A 147 -39.82 -11.59 26.12
CA SER A 147 -39.47 -12.15 27.45
C SER A 147 -39.48 -11.15 28.61
N LEU A 148 -40.32 -10.11 28.61
CA LEU A 148 -40.36 -9.13 29.73
C LEU A 148 -41.72 -8.85 30.40
N TRP A 149 -42.77 -9.64 30.17
CA TRP A 149 -44.05 -9.48 30.87
C TRP A 149 -44.74 -10.79 31.28
N ALA A 150 -43.99 -11.70 31.93
CA ALA A 150 -44.59 -12.84 32.64
C ALA A 150 -44.47 -12.62 34.15
N TYR A 151 -45.30 -11.72 34.69
CA TYR A 151 -45.82 -11.73 36.06
C TYR A 151 -47.21 -11.07 36.06
#